data_AF-A0A6P0P4H9-F1
#
_entry.id   AF-A0A6P0P4H9-F1
#
_cell.length_a   1.000
_cell.length_b   1.000
_cell.length_c   1.000
_cell.angle_alpha   90.00
_cell.angle_beta   90.00
_cell.angle_gamma   90.00
#
_symmetry.space_group_name_H-M   'P 1'
#
loop_
_entity.id
_entity.type
_entity.pdbx_description
1 polymer ?
#
loop_
_entity_poly.entity_id
_entity_poly.type
_entity_poly.pdbx_seq_one_letter_code
_entity_poly.pdbx_strand_id
1 'polypeptide(L)'
;MSNVPQLLPLPAGVLPLFSLDHQSYGETGVDNFVAEAEQAQDDEGGQVFSPILQPKPKNQFDFDGSMGLYGWEVFYHIPALLASKYAENGNYDQAKRWLRCIYDPSSTGNPWGVRPLSSNQTTNSFSSITDPDEEALRNTIHYQHATIRHSIENLLSQGDDSYRQETQETLQEAKMWYVVAKNAYRTLMVSFFSIIRRSPIS
;
A
#
# COMPACT_ATOMS: atom_id res chain seq x y z
N MET A 1 -28.75 -13.91 -15.41
CA MET A 1 -27.70 -13.41 -16.32
C MET A 1 -28.07 -11.98 -16.72
N SER A 2 -27.40 -10.98 -16.14
CA SER A 2 -27.59 -9.59 -16.53
C SER A 2 -26.20 -8.98 -16.73
N ASN A 3 -25.81 -8.87 -18.00
CA ASN A 3 -24.60 -8.20 -18.45
C ASN A 3 -24.70 -6.72 -18.04
N VAL A 4 -23.88 -6.33 -17.07
CA VAL A 4 -23.61 -4.92 -16.74
C VAL A 4 -22.36 -4.53 -17.55
N PRO A 5 -22.37 -3.38 -18.26
CA PRO A 5 -21.70 -3.22 -19.55
C PRO A 5 -20.19 -2.98 -19.47
N GLN A 6 -19.48 -3.56 -20.44
CA GLN A 6 -18.06 -3.42 -20.77
C GLN A 6 -17.70 -2.02 -21.36
N LEU A 7 -18.26 -0.93 -20.85
CA LEU A 7 -18.01 0.42 -21.38
C LEU A 7 -17.05 1.21 -20.49
N LEU A 8 -15.79 0.76 -20.47
CA LEU A 8 -14.59 1.59 -20.41
C LEU A 8 -13.37 0.67 -20.66
N PRO A 9 -12.76 0.68 -21.86
CA PRO A 9 -11.58 -0.12 -22.13
C PRO A 9 -10.36 0.61 -21.57
N LEU A 10 -10.13 0.52 -20.26
CA LEU A 10 -8.76 0.61 -19.78
C LEU A 10 -8.09 -0.70 -20.19
N PRO A 11 -7.00 -0.67 -21.00
CA PRO A 11 -6.38 -1.86 -21.58
C PRO A 11 -5.85 -2.87 -20.54
N ALA A 12 -5.98 -2.59 -19.23
CA ALA A 12 -5.54 -3.44 -18.13
C ALA A 12 -6.52 -3.48 -16.91
N GLY A 13 -7.77 -3.02 -17.02
CA GLY A 13 -8.77 -3.08 -15.93
C GLY A 13 -8.59 -2.02 -14.83
N VAL A 14 -9.09 -2.31 -13.61
CA VAL A 14 -9.05 -1.39 -12.44
C VAL A 14 -7.72 -1.44 -11.67
N LEU A 15 -6.98 -2.55 -11.77
CA LEU A 15 -5.73 -2.78 -11.03
C LEU A 15 -4.61 -1.74 -11.30
N PRO A 16 -4.43 -1.22 -12.54
CA PRO A 16 -3.43 -0.18 -12.82
C PRO A 16 -3.69 1.15 -12.10
N LEU A 17 -4.92 1.42 -11.62
CA LEU A 17 -5.22 2.63 -10.87
C LEU A 17 -4.49 2.67 -9.52
N PHE A 18 -4.11 1.51 -8.99
CA PHE A 18 -3.37 1.41 -7.73
C PHE A 18 -1.84 1.49 -7.92
N SER A 19 -1.37 1.65 -9.16
CA SER A 19 0.06 1.86 -9.43
C SER A 19 0.58 3.15 -8.81
N LEU A 20 1.86 3.15 -8.43
CA LEU A 20 2.53 4.30 -7.81
C LEU A 20 2.43 5.60 -8.62
N ASP A 21 2.36 5.51 -9.95
CA ASP A 21 2.23 6.67 -10.83
C ASP A 21 0.97 7.50 -10.53
N HIS A 22 -0.14 6.85 -10.19
CA HIS A 22 -1.42 7.51 -9.85
C HIS A 22 -1.47 8.08 -8.43
N GLN A 23 -0.42 7.87 -7.64
CA GLN A 23 -0.22 8.55 -6.35
C GLN A 23 0.63 9.82 -6.51
N SER A 24 0.92 10.22 -7.75
CA SER A 24 1.60 11.45 -8.10
C SER A 24 0.65 12.40 -8.84
N TYR A 25 0.62 13.68 -8.42
CA TYR A 25 -0.13 14.73 -9.10
C TYR A 25 0.71 15.26 -10.27
N GLY A 26 0.35 14.93 -11.50
CA GLY A 26 0.96 15.51 -12.70
C GLY A 26 0.21 16.76 -13.16
N GLU A 27 0.15 17.81 -12.34
CA GLU A 27 -0.49 19.07 -12.74
C GLU A 27 0.54 20.01 -13.33
N THR A 28 0.89 19.81 -14.60
CA THR A 28 1.72 20.75 -15.39
C THR A 28 1.05 22.12 -15.63
N GLY A 29 -0.03 22.47 -14.92
CA GLY A 29 -0.84 23.65 -15.20
C GLY A 29 -1.04 24.64 -14.05
N VAL A 30 -1.03 24.21 -12.78
CA VAL A 30 -1.34 25.09 -11.63
C VAL A 30 -0.19 25.31 -10.66
N ASP A 31 0.85 24.46 -10.68
CA ASP A 31 2.07 24.71 -9.89
C ASP A 31 2.89 25.91 -10.41
N ASN A 32 2.70 26.30 -11.68
CA ASN A 32 3.29 27.52 -12.22
C ASN A 32 2.63 28.79 -11.70
N PHE A 33 1.41 28.74 -11.16
CA PHE A 33 0.73 29.95 -10.66
C PHE A 33 1.45 30.56 -9.46
N VAL A 34 2.06 29.74 -8.60
CA VAL A 34 2.84 30.22 -7.44
C VAL A 34 4.18 30.79 -7.89
N ALA A 35 4.85 30.15 -8.84
CA ALA A 35 6.10 30.65 -9.41
C ALA A 35 5.89 31.95 -10.23
N GLU A 36 4.75 32.06 -10.93
CA GLU A 36 4.35 33.23 -11.71
C GLU A 36 3.84 34.37 -10.82
N ALA A 37 3.22 34.04 -9.67
CA ALA A 37 2.90 35.02 -8.62
C ALA A 37 4.15 35.55 -7.90
N GLU A 38 5.16 34.70 -7.63
CA GLU A 38 6.46 35.14 -7.10
C GLU A 38 7.22 36.06 -8.08
N GLN A 39 7.01 35.90 -9.39
CA GLN A 39 7.58 36.78 -10.41
C GLN A 39 6.80 38.10 -10.60
N ALA A 40 5.58 38.22 -10.05
CA ALA A 40 4.70 39.37 -10.29
C ALA A 40 4.74 40.46 -9.21
N GLN A 41 5.70 40.45 -8.26
CA GLN A 41 5.87 41.54 -7.29
C GLN A 41 7.11 42.38 -7.58
N ASP A 42 6.94 43.31 -8.50
CA ASP A 42 7.64 44.59 -8.44
C ASP A 42 6.84 45.54 -7.52
N ASP A 43 7.56 46.27 -6.68
CA ASP A 43 7.17 47.44 -5.87
C ASP A 43 6.65 47.25 -4.41
N GLU A 44 7.53 47.70 -3.50
CA GLU A 44 7.33 48.25 -2.15
C GLU A 44 6.85 47.33 -0.99
N GLY A 45 7.81 46.89 -0.19
CA GLY A 45 7.82 47.11 1.27
C GLY A 45 6.85 46.33 2.19
N GLY A 46 6.06 45.38 1.69
CA GLY A 46 5.18 44.54 2.51
C GLY A 46 5.89 43.30 3.07
N GLN A 47 5.79 43.04 4.38
CA GLN A 47 6.23 41.77 4.97
C GLN A 47 5.62 40.58 4.22
N VAL A 48 6.46 39.77 3.61
CA VAL A 48 6.08 38.53 2.96
C VAL A 48 5.55 37.60 4.06
N PHE A 49 4.23 37.43 4.13
CA PHE A 49 3.65 36.34 4.90
C PHE A 49 4.02 35.05 4.19
N SER A 50 5.18 34.48 4.49
CA SER A 50 5.46 33.09 4.19
C SER A 50 4.52 32.27 5.07
N PRO A 51 3.55 31.52 4.51
CA PRO A 51 2.80 30.57 5.32
C PRO A 51 3.83 29.58 5.90
N ILE A 52 3.72 29.21 7.18
CA ILE A 52 4.54 28.16 7.83
C ILE A 52 4.22 26.77 7.24
N LEU A 53 3.54 26.72 6.09
CA LEU A 53 3.20 25.50 5.37
C LEU A 53 4.50 24.93 4.82
N GLN A 54 4.86 23.74 5.31
CA GLN A 54 5.92 22.94 4.73
C GLN A 54 5.73 22.88 3.20
N PRO A 55 6.82 22.93 2.40
CA PRO A 55 6.68 22.87 0.95
C PRO A 55 5.92 21.59 0.59
N LYS A 56 4.68 21.76 0.12
CA LYS A 56 3.85 20.65 -0.39
C LYS A 56 4.72 19.86 -1.36
N PRO A 57 4.85 18.52 -1.21
CA PRO A 57 5.71 17.74 -2.07
C PRO A 57 5.24 17.92 -3.51
N LYS A 58 6.08 18.56 -4.34
CA LYS A 58 5.79 18.84 -5.74
C LYS A 58 5.40 17.52 -6.41
N ASN A 59 4.22 17.49 -7.00
CA ASN A 59 3.70 16.37 -7.78
C ASN A 59 3.37 15.08 -7.01
N GLN A 60 3.05 15.12 -5.71
CA GLN A 60 2.70 13.90 -4.95
C GLN A 60 1.39 14.06 -4.17
N PHE A 61 0.59 12.97 -4.13
CA PHE A 61 -0.53 12.87 -3.19
C PHE A 61 -0.02 12.84 -1.74
N ASP A 62 -0.49 13.79 -0.95
CA ASP A 62 -0.15 13.90 0.45
C ASP A 62 -1.06 13.02 1.31
N PHE A 63 -0.47 11.97 1.91
CA PHE A 63 -1.17 11.03 2.79
C PHE A 63 -1.32 11.54 4.23
N ASP A 64 -0.61 12.61 4.61
CA ASP A 64 -0.70 13.25 5.93
C ASP A 64 -1.56 14.53 5.90
N GLY A 65 -1.90 15.00 4.70
CA GLY A 65 -2.76 16.15 4.50
C GLY A 65 -4.22 15.91 4.86
N SER A 66 -5.04 16.97 4.79
CA SER A 66 -6.48 16.93 5.12
C SER A 66 -7.31 15.88 4.38
N MET A 67 -6.86 15.42 3.21
CA MET A 67 -7.50 14.37 2.41
C MET A 67 -6.77 13.03 2.47
N GLY A 68 -5.76 12.90 3.33
CA GLY A 68 -4.89 11.72 3.44
C GLY A 68 -5.66 10.45 3.81
N LEU A 69 -6.70 10.57 4.64
CA LEU A 69 -7.55 9.45 5.05
C LEU A 69 -8.22 8.77 3.85
N TYR A 70 -8.74 9.54 2.89
CA TYR A 70 -9.32 8.98 1.66
C TYR A 70 -8.27 8.27 0.81
N GLY A 71 -7.03 8.78 0.81
CA GLY A 71 -5.91 8.09 0.16
C GLY A 71 -5.66 6.71 0.77
N TRP A 72 -5.66 6.61 2.10
CA TRP A 72 -5.54 5.33 2.79
C TRP A 72 -6.69 4.38 2.48
N GLU A 73 -7.94 4.87 2.46
CA GLU A 73 -9.10 4.07 2.10
C GLU A 73 -8.97 3.47 0.71
N VAL A 74 -8.66 4.31 -0.28
CA VAL A 74 -8.58 3.88 -1.67
C VAL A 74 -7.38 2.97 -1.91
N PHE A 75 -6.17 3.38 -1.52
CA PHE A 75 -4.95 2.66 -1.90
C PHE A 75 -4.64 1.46 -1.02
N TYR A 76 -5.12 1.42 0.23
CA TYR A 76 -4.83 0.35 1.18
C TYR A 76 -6.07 -0.45 1.60
N HIS A 77 -7.07 0.21 2.21
CA HIS A 77 -8.17 -0.52 2.85
C HIS A 77 -9.07 -1.23 1.85
N ILE A 78 -9.39 -0.61 0.70
CA ILE A 78 -10.23 -1.23 -0.34
C ILE A 78 -9.55 -2.50 -0.90
N PRO A 79 -8.32 -2.47 -1.42
CA PRO A 79 -7.64 -3.68 -1.90
C PRO A 79 -7.48 -4.76 -0.82
N ALA A 80 -7.18 -4.38 0.43
CA ALA A 80 -7.04 -5.32 1.54
C ALA A 80 -8.38 -6.02 1.89
N LEU A 81 -9.48 -5.27 1.87
CA LEU A 81 -10.82 -5.79 2.10
C LEU A 81 -11.25 -6.73 0.97
N LEU A 82 -11.02 -6.33 -0.29
CA LEU A 82 -11.31 -7.19 -1.44
C LEU A 82 -10.52 -8.49 -1.37
N ALA A 83 -9.22 -8.42 -1.05
CA ALA A 83 -8.39 -9.61 -0.87
C ALA A 83 -8.97 -10.56 0.18
N SER A 84 -9.37 -10.02 1.34
CA SER A 84 -9.99 -10.80 2.41
C SER A 84 -11.28 -11.47 1.95
N LYS A 85 -12.14 -10.74 1.22
CA LYS A 85 -13.39 -11.30 0.67
C LYS A 85 -13.16 -12.38 -0.39
N TYR A 86 -12.16 -12.22 -1.25
CA TYR A 86 -11.82 -13.28 -2.21
C TYR A 86 -11.23 -14.52 -1.53
N ALA A 87 -10.41 -14.34 -0.48
CA ALA A 87 -9.86 -15.43 0.30
C ALA A 87 -10.95 -16.21 1.05
N GLU A 88 -11.91 -15.52 1.68
CA GLU A 88 -13.09 -16.15 2.32
C GLU A 88 -13.90 -17.01 1.34
N ASN A 89 -13.96 -16.61 0.07
CA ASN A 89 -14.68 -17.34 -0.99
C ASN A 89 -13.86 -18.47 -1.65
N GLY A 90 -12.65 -18.75 -1.17
CA GLY A 90 -11.74 -19.75 -1.76
C GLY A 90 -11.11 -19.33 -3.10
N ASN A 91 -11.23 -18.06 -3.49
CA ASN A 91 -10.66 -17.55 -4.74
C ASN A 91 -9.27 -16.91 -4.49
N TYR A 92 -8.31 -17.77 -4.21
CA TYR A 92 -6.95 -17.38 -3.79
C TYR A 92 -6.18 -16.61 -4.86
N ASP A 93 -6.44 -16.86 -6.15
CA ASP A 93 -5.79 -16.16 -7.26
C ASP A 93 -6.20 -14.68 -7.32
N GLN A 94 -7.49 -14.38 -7.15
CA GLN A 94 -7.96 -12.99 -7.11
C GLN A 94 -7.47 -12.30 -5.84
N ALA A 95 -7.53 -12.97 -4.68
CA ALA A 95 -7.00 -12.42 -3.44
C ALA A 95 -5.52 -12.04 -3.58
N LYS A 96 -4.71 -12.92 -4.17
CA LYS A 96 -3.29 -12.65 -4.46
C LYS A 96 -3.09 -11.47 -5.41
N ARG A 97 -3.94 -11.29 -6.42
CA ARG A 97 -3.86 -10.15 -7.35
C ARG A 97 -4.09 -8.81 -6.63
N TRP A 98 -5.10 -8.74 -5.76
CA TRP A 98 -5.36 -7.53 -4.96
C TRP A 98 -4.25 -7.26 -3.96
N LEU A 99 -3.69 -8.29 -3.33
CA LEU A 99 -2.55 -8.15 -2.43
C LEU A 99 -1.30 -7.63 -3.14
N ARG A 100 -1.07 -8.03 -4.40
CA ARG A 100 0.04 -7.53 -5.21
C ARG A 100 -0.05 -6.03 -5.51
N CYS A 101 -1.24 -5.43 -5.47
CA CYS A 101 -1.37 -3.97 -5.57
C CYS A 101 -0.75 -3.26 -4.36
N ILE A 102 -0.76 -3.88 -3.18
CA ILE A 102 -0.19 -3.31 -1.95
C ILE A 102 1.27 -3.73 -1.79
N TYR A 103 1.58 -5.01 -2.00
CA TYR A 103 2.89 -5.60 -1.77
C TYR A 103 3.26 -6.60 -2.88
N ASP A 104 4.29 -6.28 -3.67
CA ASP A 104 4.86 -7.18 -4.66
C ASP A 104 6.31 -7.57 -4.29
N PRO A 105 6.54 -8.80 -3.80
CA PRO A 105 7.88 -9.28 -3.45
C PRO A 105 8.78 -9.55 -4.68
N SER A 106 8.21 -9.56 -5.89
CA SER A 106 8.96 -9.80 -7.14
C SER A 106 9.49 -8.53 -7.80
N SER A 107 9.06 -7.35 -7.32
CA SER A 107 9.55 -6.06 -7.80
C SER A 107 11.03 -5.87 -7.45
N THR A 108 11.85 -5.54 -8.46
CA THR A 108 13.29 -5.24 -8.28
C THR A 108 13.55 -3.90 -7.59
N GLY A 109 12.53 -3.03 -7.55
CA GLY A 109 12.60 -1.71 -6.93
C GLY A 109 11.96 -1.67 -5.54
N ASN A 110 11.06 -0.72 -5.33
CA ASN A 110 10.24 -0.66 -4.12
C ASN A 110 9.17 -1.76 -4.17
N PRO A 111 9.12 -2.69 -3.19
CA PRO A 111 8.10 -3.73 -3.15
C PRO A 111 6.74 -3.24 -2.67
N TRP A 112 6.66 -2.03 -2.11
CA TRP A 112 5.41 -1.45 -1.61
C TRP A 112 4.74 -0.59 -2.68
N GLY A 113 3.51 -0.95 -3.05
CA GLY A 113 2.68 -0.19 -3.99
C GLY A 113 2.02 1.04 -3.36
N VAL A 114 2.02 1.15 -2.03
CA VAL A 114 1.49 2.30 -1.28
C VAL A 114 2.65 3.12 -0.74
N ARG A 115 2.74 4.39 -1.13
CA ARG A 115 3.90 5.24 -0.84
C ARG A 115 4.22 5.43 0.65
N PRO A 116 3.27 5.72 1.57
CA PRO A 116 3.59 5.86 3.00
C PRO A 116 4.11 4.57 3.64
N LEU A 117 3.78 3.40 3.08
CA LEU A 117 4.37 2.13 3.51
C LEU A 117 5.85 2.04 3.12
N SER A 118 6.32 2.71 2.07
CA SER A 118 7.75 2.65 1.70
C SER A 118 8.66 3.43 2.64
N SER A 119 8.18 4.53 3.22
CA SER A 119 9.01 5.45 4.02
C SER A 119 9.14 5.05 5.50
N ASN A 120 8.42 4.03 5.97
CA ASN A 120 8.41 3.56 7.37
C ASN A 120 8.33 4.72 8.38
N GLN A 121 7.25 5.50 8.30
CA GLN A 121 7.05 6.61 9.23
C GLN A 121 6.73 6.03 10.60
N THR A 122 7.59 6.33 11.58
CA THR A 122 7.35 6.01 12.98
C THR A 122 7.27 7.32 13.75
N THR A 123 6.18 7.52 14.49
CA THR A 123 6.05 8.66 15.40
C THR A 123 6.09 8.13 16.83
N ASN A 124 6.96 8.69 17.67
CA ASN A 124 7.06 8.34 19.08
C ASN A 124 5.95 9.05 19.88
N SER A 125 4.68 8.72 19.60
CA SER A 125 3.53 9.31 20.30
C SER A 125 2.87 8.26 21.19
N PHE A 126 3.14 8.32 22.50
CA PHE A 126 2.49 7.45 23.47
C PHE A 126 1.04 7.91 23.70
N SER A 127 0.06 7.14 23.24
CA SER A 127 -1.34 7.29 23.63
C SER A 127 -1.76 6.10 24.50
N SER A 128 -2.55 6.37 25.55
CA SER A 128 -2.82 5.39 26.63
C SER A 128 -4.07 4.52 26.39
N ILE A 129 -4.85 4.81 25.36
CA ILE A 129 -5.99 4.03 24.86
C ILE A 129 -5.99 4.27 23.34
N THR A 130 -5.56 3.30 22.55
CA THR A 130 -5.37 3.48 21.10
C THR A 130 -6.08 2.38 20.36
N ASP A 131 -6.99 2.77 19.46
CA ASP A 131 -7.58 1.84 18.50
C ASP A 131 -6.46 1.28 17.60
N PRO A 132 -6.44 -0.04 17.29
CA PRO A 132 -5.35 -0.65 16.53
C PRO A 132 -5.11 -0.02 15.16
N ASP A 133 -6.17 0.51 14.53
CA ASP A 133 -6.11 1.17 13.22
C ASP A 133 -5.44 2.55 13.31
N GLU A 134 -5.72 3.31 14.37
CA GLU A 134 -5.03 4.58 14.63
C GLU A 134 -3.53 4.38 14.89
N GLU A 135 -3.17 3.33 15.63
CA GLU A 135 -1.76 3.00 15.85
C GLU A 135 -1.07 2.60 14.54
N ALA A 136 -1.77 1.85 13.68
CA ALA A 136 -1.23 1.46 12.39
C ALA A 136 -1.07 2.65 11.42
N LEU A 137 -1.91 3.69 11.52
CA LEU A 137 -1.73 4.95 10.79
C LEU A 137 -0.51 5.74 11.31
N ARG A 138 -0.26 5.75 12.62
CA ARG A 138 0.93 6.41 13.22
C ARG A 138 2.23 5.67 12.91
N ASN A 139 2.15 4.34 12.78
CA ASN A 139 3.27 3.47 12.51
C ASN A 139 2.92 2.49 11.38
N THR A 140 3.35 2.86 10.17
CA THR A 140 3.00 2.13 8.94
C THR A 140 3.54 0.68 8.90
N ILE A 141 4.47 0.34 9.79
CA ILE A 141 5.02 -1.00 9.99
C ILE A 141 3.91 -2.01 10.34
N HIS A 142 2.87 -1.60 11.06
CA HIS A 142 1.76 -2.49 11.41
C HIS A 142 0.95 -2.92 10.16
N TYR A 143 0.66 -1.97 9.25
CA TYR A 143 -0.01 -2.28 7.99
C TYR A 143 0.83 -3.13 7.05
N GLN A 144 2.14 -2.89 7.01
CA GLN A 144 3.06 -3.76 6.27
C GLN A 144 2.96 -5.21 6.78
N HIS A 145 3.05 -5.37 8.09
CA HIS A 145 3.00 -6.67 8.73
C HIS A 145 1.65 -7.36 8.51
N ALA A 146 0.54 -6.63 8.62
CA ALA A 146 -0.80 -7.15 8.35
C ALA A 146 -0.93 -7.64 6.90
N THR A 147 -0.43 -6.88 5.93
CA THR A 147 -0.47 -7.25 4.50
C THR A 147 0.35 -8.50 4.20
N ILE A 148 1.56 -8.57 4.76
CA ILE A 148 2.44 -9.73 4.64
C ILE A 148 1.80 -10.96 5.26
N ARG A 149 1.28 -10.83 6.48
CA ARG A 149 0.56 -11.89 7.19
C ARG A 149 -0.59 -12.40 6.34
N HIS A 150 -1.44 -11.51 5.84
CA HIS A 150 -2.60 -11.88 5.02
C HIS A 150 -2.18 -12.61 3.73
N SER A 151 -1.07 -12.20 3.13
CA SER A 151 -0.50 -12.88 1.96
C SER A 151 -0.04 -14.30 2.27
N ILE A 152 0.55 -14.52 3.45
CA ILE A 152 0.95 -15.85 3.91
C ILE A 152 -0.28 -16.69 4.26
N GLU A 153 -1.26 -16.12 4.95
CA GLU A 153 -2.52 -16.80 5.29
C GLU A 153 -3.24 -17.25 4.01
N ASN A 154 -3.29 -16.42 2.98
CA ASN A 154 -3.85 -16.80 1.68
C ASN A 154 -3.12 -18.01 1.05
N LEU A 155 -1.79 -18.08 1.14
CA LEU A 155 -1.01 -19.23 0.65
C LEU A 155 -1.24 -20.49 1.49
N LEU A 156 -1.40 -20.33 2.81
CA LEU A 156 -1.69 -21.44 3.72
C LEU A 156 -3.08 -22.01 3.46
N SER A 157 -4.10 -21.14 3.35
CA SER A 157 -5.46 -21.56 3.04
C SER A 157 -5.56 -22.28 1.70
N GLN A 158 -4.83 -21.82 0.68
CA GLN A 158 -4.74 -22.54 -0.59
C GLN A 158 -4.10 -23.93 -0.42
N GLY A 159 -3.03 -24.04 0.37
CA GLY A 159 -2.39 -25.31 0.69
C GLY A 159 -3.30 -26.26 1.48
N ASP A 160 -4.06 -25.73 2.44
CA ASP A 160 -5.03 -26.48 3.25
C ASP A 160 -6.16 -27.05 2.38
N ASP A 161 -6.66 -26.26 1.41
CA ASP A 161 -7.70 -26.71 0.48
C ASP A 161 -7.20 -27.79 -0.49
N SER A 162 -5.99 -27.65 -1.04
CA SER A 162 -5.37 -28.72 -1.85
C SER A 162 -5.13 -29.98 -1.01
N TYR A 163 -4.73 -29.84 0.26
CA TYR A 163 -4.48 -30.97 1.15
C TYR A 163 -5.75 -31.81 1.42
N ARG A 164 -6.91 -31.16 1.54
CA ARG A 164 -8.21 -31.82 1.78
C ARG A 164 -8.70 -32.70 0.63
N GLN A 165 -8.16 -32.56 -0.58
CA GLN A 165 -8.57 -33.34 -1.75
C GLN A 165 -7.97 -34.75 -1.78
N GLU A 166 -6.93 -35.02 -0.96
CA GLU A 166 -6.31 -36.34 -0.72
C GLU A 166 -5.79 -37.09 -1.97
N THR A 167 -5.64 -36.42 -3.12
CA THR A 167 -5.04 -37.03 -4.31
C THR A 167 -3.51 -36.90 -4.26
N GLN A 168 -2.79 -37.82 -4.90
CA GLN A 168 -1.32 -37.79 -4.91
C GLN A 168 -0.76 -36.49 -5.50
N GLU A 169 -1.41 -35.94 -6.53
CA GLU A 169 -1.02 -34.69 -7.17
C GLU A 169 -1.30 -33.47 -6.28
N THR A 170 -2.47 -33.42 -5.64
CA THR A 170 -2.86 -32.30 -4.76
C THR A 170 -2.05 -32.27 -3.46
N LEU A 171 -1.61 -33.41 -2.95
CA LEU A 171 -0.68 -33.49 -1.82
C LEU A 171 0.72 -32.94 -2.17
N GLN A 172 1.20 -33.19 -3.39
CA GLN A 172 2.46 -32.61 -3.86
C GLN A 172 2.32 -31.10 -4.04
N GLU A 173 1.19 -30.64 -4.55
CA GLU A 173 0.87 -29.22 -4.69
C GLU A 173 0.80 -28.51 -3.32
N ALA A 174 0.07 -29.09 -2.35
CA ALA A 174 -0.01 -28.56 -0.99
C ALA A 174 1.38 -28.41 -0.36
N LYS A 175 2.26 -29.41 -0.55
CA LYS A 175 3.65 -29.33 -0.09
C LYS A 175 4.41 -28.17 -0.72
N MET A 176 4.21 -27.90 -2.02
CA MET A 176 4.81 -26.74 -2.69
C MET A 176 4.37 -25.44 -2.02
N TRP A 177 3.07 -25.26 -1.77
CA TRP A 177 2.53 -24.05 -1.12
C TRP A 177 3.12 -23.81 0.27
N TYR A 178 3.25 -24.85 1.11
CA TYR A 178 3.88 -24.71 2.43
C TYR A 178 5.35 -24.33 2.36
N VAL A 179 6.10 -24.87 1.39
CA VAL A 179 7.51 -24.50 1.19
C VAL A 179 7.62 -23.03 0.78
N VAL A 180 6.75 -22.56 -0.13
CA VAL A 180 6.70 -21.16 -0.54
C VAL A 180 6.35 -20.26 0.65
N ALA A 181 5.33 -20.59 1.43
CA ALA A 181 4.93 -19.83 2.62
C ALA A 181 6.07 -19.75 3.66
N LYS A 182 6.75 -20.88 3.92
CA LYS A 182 7.91 -20.93 4.82
C LYS A 182 9.05 -20.04 4.32
N ASN A 183 9.33 -20.07 3.02
CA ASN A 183 10.39 -19.25 2.44
C ASN A 183 10.04 -17.76 2.49
N ALA A 184 8.78 -17.41 2.18
CA ALA A 184 8.28 -16.05 2.28
C ALA A 184 8.43 -15.52 3.71
N TYR A 185 7.96 -16.26 4.71
CA TYR A 185 8.11 -15.90 6.12
C TYR A 185 9.57 -15.67 6.52
N ARG A 186 10.48 -16.57 6.12
CA ARG A 186 11.91 -16.45 6.41
C ARG A 186 12.51 -15.16 5.83
N THR A 187 12.25 -14.88 4.57
CA THR A 187 12.78 -13.68 3.89
C THR A 187 12.21 -12.40 4.49
N LEU A 188 10.90 -12.39 4.76
CA LEU A 188 10.19 -11.22 5.26
C LEU A 188 10.59 -10.90 6.71
N MET A 189 10.79 -11.90 7.57
CA MET A 189 11.32 -11.67 8.92
C MET A 189 12.71 -11.02 8.91
N VAL A 190 13.61 -11.48 8.04
CA VAL A 190 14.98 -10.94 7.97
C VAL A 190 14.98 -9.50 7.47
N SER A 191 14.21 -9.20 6.41
CA SER A 191 14.07 -7.84 5.91
C SER A 191 13.44 -6.91 6.93
N PHE A 192 12.42 -7.37 7.65
CA PHE A 192 11.72 -6.59 8.68
C PHE A 192 12.63 -6.25 9.86
N PHE A 193 13.38 -7.22 10.39
CA PHE A 193 14.37 -6.98 11.43
C PHE A 193 15.48 -6.02 10.97
N SER A 194 15.86 -6.07 9.69
CA SER A 194 16.83 -5.13 9.12
C SER A 194 16.29 -3.70 9.06
N ILE A 195 15.01 -3.52 8.72
CA ILE A 195 14.32 -2.22 8.65
C ILE A 195 14.18 -1.60 10.05
N ILE A 196 13.73 -2.38 11.05
CA ILE A 196 13.64 -1.91 12.44
C ILE A 196 15.02 -1.50 12.96
N ARG A 197 16.06 -2.31 12.71
CA ARG A 197 17.40 -2.04 13.21
C ARG A 197 18.08 -0.85 12.53
N ARG A 198 17.62 -0.43 11.34
CA ARG A 198 18.12 0.75 10.60
C ARG A 198 17.42 2.04 10.94
N SER A 199 16.29 2.01 11.65
CA SER A 199 15.59 3.22 12.08
C SER A 199 16.26 3.72 13.37
N PRO A 200 17.08 4.79 13.35
CA PRO A 200 17.60 5.35 14.59
C PRO A 200 16.40 5.85 15.40
N ILE A 201 16.28 5.37 16.63
CA ILE A 201 15.43 5.99 17.64
C ILE A 201 16.07 7.37 17.88
N SER A 202 15.47 8.40 17.29
CA SER A 202 15.87 9.80 17.50
C SER A 202 14.86 10.51 18.37
#